data_AF-A0A7S0XCC4-F1
#
_entry.id   AF-A0A7S0XCC4-F1
#
_cell.length_a   1.000
_cell.length_b   1.000
_cell.length_c   1.000
_cell.angle_alpha   90.00
_cell.angle_beta   90.00
_cell.angle_gamma   90.00
#
_symmetry.space_group_name_H-M   'P 1'
#
loop_
_entity.id
_entity.type
_entity.pdbx_description
1 polymer ?
#
loop_
_entity_poly.entity_id
_entity_poly.type
_entity_poly.pdbx_seq_one_letter_code
_entity_poly.pdbx_strand_id
1 'polypeptide(L)'
;SMFVSMLLITVIILANISIITSYNIVNNFNNRNNRNLINNKFLVKSNTILYSSNDDSLLDQMRKNLGDREDIFDDAEKETKQLLQGLRDLDRDPNIKLNNKLLEWLDSNGVYIKTSSAWGRAPHPLVIASKTEDDGESCGRGLLAREPMAEGELLMTIPLDICLTRAVSQELLGKNIIPDYMDEYLAIALLLMTERLKGTESRWKPYIDILPTTQDVYPSYTWTEEELNLLKGSPIYY
;
A
#
# COMPACT_ATOMS: atom_id res chain seq x y z
N SER A 1 -18.12 -1.41 -30.63
CA SER A 1 -18.05 -0.02 -30.13
C SER A 1 -18.55 0.12 -28.68
N MET A 2 -19.72 -0.43 -28.30
CA MET A 2 -20.19 -0.40 -26.89
C MET A 2 -19.37 -1.27 -25.92
N PHE A 3 -18.78 -2.37 -26.38
CA PHE A 3 -18.04 -3.31 -25.51
C PHE A 3 -16.69 -2.78 -24.97
N VAL A 4 -16.03 -1.87 -25.69
CA VAL A 4 -14.77 -1.26 -25.24
C VAL A 4 -15.02 -0.32 -24.05
N SER A 5 -16.19 0.32 -24.00
CA SER A 5 -16.58 1.12 -22.82
C SER A 5 -16.87 0.22 -21.62
N MET A 6 -17.52 -0.93 -21.83
CA MET A 6 -17.87 -1.85 -20.73
C MET A 6 -16.64 -2.45 -20.04
N LEU A 7 -15.56 -2.70 -20.79
CA LEU A 7 -14.29 -3.21 -20.26
C LEU A 7 -13.46 -2.16 -19.52
N LEU A 8 -13.50 -0.89 -19.96
CA LEU A 8 -12.87 0.21 -19.22
C LEU A 8 -13.57 0.44 -17.86
N ILE A 9 -14.86 0.14 -17.80
CA ILE A 9 -15.73 0.31 -16.63
C ILE A 9 -15.52 -0.79 -15.59
N THR A 10 -15.38 -2.05 -16.00
CA THR A 10 -15.10 -3.16 -15.06
C THR A 10 -13.76 -3.02 -14.36
N VAL A 11 -12.76 -2.43 -15.02
CA VAL A 11 -11.43 -2.19 -14.44
C VAL A 11 -11.46 -1.14 -13.31
N ILE A 12 -12.29 -0.10 -13.46
CA ILE A 12 -12.47 0.94 -12.42
C ILE A 12 -13.30 0.40 -11.24
N ILE A 13 -14.20 -0.55 -11.49
CA ILE A 13 -15.03 -1.21 -10.46
C ILE A 13 -14.22 -2.26 -9.68
N LEU A 14 -13.35 -3.04 -10.33
CA LEU A 14 -12.50 -4.04 -9.65
C LEU A 14 -11.44 -3.39 -8.74
N ALA A 15 -10.93 -2.22 -9.11
CA ALA A 15 -10.02 -1.45 -8.25
C ALA A 15 -10.68 -0.94 -6.95
N ASN A 16 -12.01 -0.87 -6.89
CA ASN A 16 -12.77 -0.46 -5.69
C ASN A 16 -13.33 -1.63 -4.87
N ILE A 17 -13.29 -2.88 -5.38
CA ILE A 17 -13.88 -4.06 -4.71
C ILE A 17 -12.83 -4.98 -4.06
N SER A 18 -11.52 -4.73 -4.24
CA SER A 18 -10.47 -5.53 -3.60
C SER A 18 -10.26 -5.30 -2.08
N ILE A 19 -11.30 -4.84 -1.36
CA ILE A 19 -11.32 -4.74 0.11
C ILE A 19 -11.83 -6.05 0.77
N ILE A 20 -12.25 -7.06 0.00
CA ILE A 20 -12.83 -8.28 0.58
C ILE A 20 -12.03 -9.52 0.16
N THR A 21 -10.80 -9.67 0.68
CA THR A 21 -10.21 -11.01 0.93
C THR A 21 -9.00 -11.05 1.88
N SER A 22 -8.75 -10.07 2.75
CA SER A 22 -7.64 -10.15 3.71
C SER A 22 -7.88 -11.09 4.91
N TYR A 23 -8.80 -12.06 4.81
CA TYR A 23 -9.14 -12.98 5.91
C TYR A 23 -8.09 -14.10 6.13
N ASN A 24 -7.14 -14.30 5.21
CA ASN A 24 -6.15 -15.38 5.32
C ASN A 24 -4.70 -14.93 5.58
N ILE A 25 -4.37 -13.64 5.42
CA ILE A 25 -2.98 -13.16 5.61
C ILE A 25 -2.66 -12.92 7.10
N VAL A 26 -3.64 -12.49 7.91
CA VAL A 26 -3.42 -12.22 9.34
C VAL A 26 -3.15 -13.49 10.15
N ASN A 27 -3.68 -14.65 9.74
CA ASN A 27 -3.44 -15.91 10.43
C ASN A 27 -2.05 -16.51 10.16
N ASN A 28 -1.41 -16.17 9.04
CA ASN A 28 -0.05 -16.66 8.72
C ASN A 28 1.06 -15.75 9.27
N PHE A 29 0.81 -14.45 9.44
CA PHE A 29 1.76 -13.54 10.08
C PHE A 29 1.82 -13.74 11.60
N ASN A 30 0.67 -14.01 12.25
CA ASN A 30 0.65 -14.31 13.69
C ASN A 30 1.31 -15.65 14.06
N ASN A 31 1.43 -16.60 13.12
CA ASN A 31 2.04 -17.91 13.40
C ASN A 31 3.56 -17.94 13.17
N ARG A 32 4.13 -17.00 12.41
CA ARG A 32 5.59 -16.88 12.21
C ARG A 32 6.26 -16.04 13.29
N ASN A 33 5.59 -15.01 13.82
CA ASN A 33 6.17 -14.15 14.87
C ASN A 33 5.97 -14.68 16.30
N ASN A 34 5.03 -15.60 16.55
CA ASN A 34 4.84 -16.21 17.88
C ASN A 34 5.67 -17.46 18.16
N ARG A 35 6.52 -17.93 17.23
CA ARG A 35 7.43 -19.07 17.50
C ARG A 35 8.79 -18.66 18.07
N ASN A 36 9.16 -17.38 18.04
CA ASN A 36 10.49 -16.92 18.46
C ASN A 36 10.52 -16.06 19.73
N LEU A 37 9.39 -15.88 20.44
CA LEU A 37 9.33 -15.08 21.67
C LEU A 37 8.93 -15.83 22.94
N ILE A 38 8.73 -17.15 22.88
CA ILE A 38 8.50 -17.98 24.08
C ILE A 38 9.34 -19.25 23.98
N ASN A 39 10.66 -19.13 24.14
CA ASN A 39 11.51 -20.26 24.51
C ASN A 39 12.86 -19.86 25.13
N ASN A 40 12.91 -18.76 25.90
CA ASN A 40 13.95 -18.59 26.91
C ASN A 40 13.37 -18.91 28.29
N LYS A 41 12.93 -20.16 28.44
CA LYS A 41 12.90 -20.80 29.75
C LYS A 41 14.36 -20.91 30.17
N PHE A 42 14.79 -20.06 31.09
CA PHE A 42 16.06 -20.20 31.80
C PHE A 42 16.08 -21.57 32.49
N LEU A 43 16.48 -22.60 31.74
CA LEU A 43 16.97 -23.85 32.30
C LEU A 43 18.43 -23.60 32.61
N VAL A 44 18.67 -23.13 33.83
CA VAL A 44 19.97 -23.25 34.48
C VAL A 44 20.24 -24.75 34.59
N LYS A 45 20.94 -25.32 33.59
CA LYS A 45 21.62 -26.60 33.76
C LYS A 45 22.78 -26.32 34.70
N SER A 46 22.55 -26.57 35.99
CA SER A 46 23.60 -26.72 36.99
C SER A 46 24.42 -27.96 36.65
N ASN A 47 25.35 -27.83 35.71
CA ASN A 47 26.50 -28.72 35.63
C ASN A 47 27.46 -28.27 36.72
N THR A 48 27.38 -28.95 37.86
CA THR A 48 28.42 -28.95 38.89
C THR A 48 29.70 -29.49 38.26
N ILE A 49 30.55 -28.60 37.76
CA ILE A 49 31.98 -28.87 37.61
C ILE A 49 32.66 -27.89 38.55
N LEU A 50 33.19 -28.46 39.63
CA LEU A 50 33.94 -27.78 40.67
C LEU A 50 35.09 -27.00 40.05
N TYR A 51 35.29 -25.79 40.58
CA TYR A 51 36.42 -24.89 40.33
C TYR A 51 37.74 -25.66 40.13
N SER A 52 38.21 -25.72 38.89
CA SER A 52 39.64 -25.81 38.61
C SER A 52 40.09 -24.42 38.17
N SER A 53 40.83 -23.77 39.05
CA SER A 53 41.43 -22.45 38.91
C SER A 53 42.28 -22.39 37.65
N ASN A 54 41.75 -21.75 36.60
CA ASN A 54 42.52 -21.25 35.45
C ASN A 54 41.75 -20.05 34.92
N ASP A 55 41.93 -18.90 35.58
CA ASP A 55 41.23 -17.64 35.26
C ASP A 55 41.48 -17.17 33.81
N ASP A 56 42.60 -17.60 33.20
CA ASP A 56 42.93 -17.32 31.80
C ASP A 56 41.97 -18.00 30.80
N SER A 57 41.40 -19.16 31.16
CA SER A 57 40.46 -19.91 30.29
C SER A 57 39.10 -19.24 30.18
N LEU A 58 38.63 -18.60 31.26
CA LEU A 58 37.33 -17.96 31.30
C LEU A 58 37.34 -16.62 30.54
N LEU A 59 38.45 -15.88 30.64
CA LEU A 59 38.66 -14.65 29.87
C LEU A 59 38.82 -14.93 28.37
N ASP A 60 39.49 -16.01 27.98
CA ASP A 60 39.59 -16.43 26.57
C ASP A 60 38.25 -16.92 26.02
N GLN A 61 37.45 -17.64 26.81
CA GLN A 61 36.09 -18.02 26.41
C GLN A 61 35.17 -16.80 26.28
N MET A 62 35.30 -15.82 27.17
CA MET A 62 34.56 -14.55 27.06
C MET A 62 35.00 -13.74 25.84
N ARG A 63 36.31 -13.63 25.55
CA ARG A 63 36.82 -12.99 24.32
C ARG A 63 36.31 -13.70 23.06
N LYS A 64 36.34 -15.03 23.04
CA LYS A 64 35.88 -15.83 21.91
C LYS A 64 34.36 -15.74 21.67
N ASN A 65 33.57 -15.58 22.73
CA ASN A 65 32.11 -15.40 22.65
C ASN A 65 31.69 -13.95 22.39
N LEU A 66 32.49 -12.95 22.81
CA LEU A 66 32.22 -11.55 22.49
C LEU A 66 32.72 -11.16 21.09
N GLY A 67 33.57 -11.96 20.45
CA GLY A 67 34.27 -11.54 19.23
C GLY A 67 35.27 -10.42 19.52
N ASP A 68 36.19 -10.18 18.58
CA ASP A 68 37.08 -9.03 18.71
C ASP A 68 36.23 -7.76 18.62
N ARG A 69 36.47 -6.79 19.52
CA ARG A 69 35.62 -5.59 19.66
C ARG A 69 35.44 -4.85 18.32
N GLU A 70 36.43 -4.90 17.43
CA GLU A 70 36.38 -4.31 16.09
C GLU A 70 35.27 -4.92 15.21
N ASP A 71 35.04 -6.24 15.28
CA ASP A 71 34.01 -6.92 14.49
C ASP A 71 32.58 -6.48 14.89
N ILE A 72 32.35 -6.27 16.20
CA ILE A 72 31.06 -5.78 16.71
C ILE A 72 30.79 -4.34 16.26
N PHE A 73 31.80 -3.47 16.28
CA PHE A 73 31.65 -2.10 15.83
C PHE A 73 31.43 -2.03 14.32
N ASP A 74 32.13 -2.85 13.55
CA ASP A 74 31.97 -2.94 12.09
C ASP A 74 30.59 -3.49 11.70
N ASP A 75 30.08 -4.49 12.41
CA ASP A 75 28.76 -5.04 12.15
C ASP A 75 27.65 -4.09 12.57
N ALA A 76 27.78 -3.41 13.73
CA ALA A 76 26.85 -2.35 14.13
C ALA A 76 26.88 -1.17 13.14
N GLU A 77 28.05 -0.80 12.61
CA GLU A 77 28.17 0.26 11.60
C GLU A 77 27.56 -0.18 10.26
N LYS A 78 27.73 -1.44 9.85
CA LYS A 78 27.07 -2.01 8.65
C LYS A 78 25.55 -2.00 8.81
N GLU A 79 25.02 -2.45 9.94
CA GLU A 79 23.58 -2.40 10.22
C GLU A 79 23.06 -0.96 10.20
N THR A 80 23.77 -0.04 10.85
CA THR A 80 23.39 1.38 10.86
C THR A 80 23.44 1.98 9.46
N LYS A 81 24.45 1.66 8.64
CA LYS A 81 24.54 2.07 7.24
C LYS A 81 23.42 1.48 6.40
N GLN A 82 23.07 0.21 6.59
CA GLN A 82 21.96 -0.44 5.89
C GLN A 82 20.62 0.18 6.28
N LEU A 83 20.40 0.48 7.56
CA LEU A 83 19.21 1.18 8.03
C LEU A 83 19.12 2.59 7.45
N LEU A 84 20.22 3.36 7.49
CA LEU A 84 20.29 4.70 6.89
C LEU A 84 20.10 4.66 5.38
N GLN A 85 20.58 3.61 4.71
CA GLN A 85 20.37 3.40 3.29
C GLN A 85 18.90 3.08 3.00
N GLY A 86 18.27 2.19 3.76
CA GLY A 86 16.83 1.93 3.66
C GLY A 86 15.97 3.17 3.88
N LEU A 87 16.31 4.00 4.88
CA LEU A 87 15.67 5.30 5.11
C LEU A 87 15.82 6.26 3.93
N ARG A 88 17.00 6.31 3.32
CA ARG A 88 17.27 7.14 2.12
C ARG A 88 16.53 6.62 0.87
N ASP A 89 16.34 5.31 0.77
CA ASP A 89 15.64 4.69 -0.35
C ASP A 89 14.12 4.90 -0.25
N LEU A 90 13.57 4.97 0.97
CA LEU A 90 12.17 5.39 1.21
C LEU A 90 11.90 6.83 0.73
N ASP A 91 12.83 7.77 0.93
CA ASP A 91 12.69 9.14 0.41
C ASP A 91 12.80 9.26 -1.12
N ARG A 92 13.29 8.21 -1.80
CA ARG A 92 13.48 8.18 -3.26
C ARG A 92 12.32 7.56 -4.01
N ASP A 93 11.47 6.77 -3.38
CA ASP A 93 10.32 6.17 -4.07
C ASP A 93 9.38 7.28 -4.57
N PRO A 94 9.18 7.43 -5.90
CA PRO A 94 8.27 8.42 -6.44
C PRO A 94 6.84 8.23 -5.91
N ASN A 95 6.44 7.01 -5.58
CA ASN A 95 5.11 6.72 -5.04
C ASN A 95 4.91 7.32 -3.65
N ILE A 96 5.94 7.33 -2.80
CA ILE A 96 5.84 7.92 -1.46
C ILE A 96 5.60 9.44 -1.56
N LYS A 97 6.29 10.13 -2.49
CA LYS A 97 6.06 11.55 -2.74
C LYS A 97 4.66 11.85 -3.25
N LEU A 98 4.13 11.01 -4.14
CA LEU A 98 2.77 11.15 -4.65
C LEU A 98 1.72 10.86 -3.56
N ASN A 99 1.94 9.85 -2.73
CA ASN A 99 1.09 9.54 -1.59
C ASN A 99 1.04 10.70 -0.59
N ASN A 100 2.18 11.33 -0.29
CA ASN A 100 2.21 12.48 0.61
C ASN A 100 1.41 13.66 0.04
N LYS A 101 1.54 13.96 -1.26
CA LYS A 101 0.73 14.99 -1.92
C LYS A 101 -0.76 14.67 -1.90
N LEU A 102 -1.12 13.40 -2.08
CA LEU A 102 -2.51 12.95 -1.97
C LEU A 102 -3.04 13.17 -0.55
N LEU A 103 -2.26 12.80 0.48
CA LEU A 103 -2.67 12.96 1.88
C LEU A 103 -2.87 14.43 2.25
N GLU A 104 -1.97 15.32 1.82
CA GLU A 104 -2.11 16.77 1.99
C GLU A 104 -3.37 17.30 1.31
N TRP A 105 -3.64 16.85 0.08
CA TRP A 105 -4.85 17.20 -0.65
C TRP A 105 -6.11 16.71 0.07
N LEU A 106 -6.14 15.46 0.54
CA LEU A 106 -7.27 14.89 1.28
C LEU A 106 -7.54 15.65 2.58
N ASP A 107 -6.51 15.99 3.37
CA ASP A 107 -6.64 16.78 4.61
C ASP A 107 -7.20 18.19 4.30
N SER A 108 -6.72 18.84 3.24
CA SER A 108 -7.22 20.16 2.82
C SER A 108 -8.69 20.16 2.37
N ASN A 109 -9.19 19.01 1.91
CA ASN A 109 -10.59 18.83 1.50
C ASN A 109 -11.45 18.21 2.62
N GLY A 110 -10.97 18.19 3.86
CA GLY A 110 -11.75 17.77 5.02
C GLY A 110 -11.84 16.26 5.25
N VAL A 111 -11.01 15.46 4.57
CA VAL A 111 -10.87 14.03 4.85
C VAL A 111 -9.90 13.84 6.02
N TYR A 112 -10.33 13.12 7.04
CA TYR A 112 -9.50 12.88 8.22
C TYR A 112 -8.49 11.74 7.99
N ILE A 113 -7.19 12.05 7.81
CA ILE A 113 -6.14 11.03 7.56
C ILE A 113 -4.86 11.29 8.38
N LYS A 114 -5.01 11.76 9.63
CA LYS A 114 -3.85 12.14 10.43
C LYS A 114 -3.15 10.93 11.03
N THR A 115 -1.88 10.74 10.69
CA THR A 115 -1.05 9.66 11.24
C THR A 115 -0.70 9.88 12.71
N SER A 116 -0.69 11.14 13.17
CA SER A 116 -0.43 11.53 14.56
C SER A 116 -1.72 11.79 15.35
N SER A 117 -1.67 11.46 16.64
CA SER A 117 -2.77 11.76 17.57
C SER A 117 -2.90 13.27 17.75
N ALA A 118 -4.11 13.77 17.63
CA ALA A 118 -4.45 15.14 18.02
C ALA A 118 -5.14 15.11 19.39
N TRP A 119 -5.16 16.26 20.09
CA TRP A 119 -5.91 16.36 21.33
C TRP A 119 -7.40 16.10 21.06
N GLY A 120 -7.92 14.97 21.57
CA GLY A 120 -9.32 14.56 21.38
C GLY A 120 -9.60 13.71 20.14
N ARG A 121 -8.60 13.30 19.34
CA ARG A 121 -8.82 12.41 18.20
C ARG A 121 -7.67 11.43 17.99
N ALA A 122 -8.00 10.15 17.96
CA ALA A 122 -7.07 9.07 17.67
C ALA A 122 -6.53 9.21 16.24
N PRO A 123 -5.28 8.82 15.99
CA PRO A 123 -4.72 8.84 14.66
C PRO A 123 -5.48 7.87 13.74
N HIS A 124 -5.48 8.14 12.43
CA HIS A 124 -6.21 7.34 11.47
C HIS A 124 -5.72 5.88 11.47
N PRO A 125 -6.62 4.88 11.47
CA PRO A 125 -6.25 3.47 11.62
C PRO A 125 -5.58 2.90 10.36
N LEU A 126 -5.79 3.52 9.19
CA LEU A 126 -5.19 3.09 7.92
C LEU A 126 -3.98 3.94 7.52
N VAL A 127 -3.03 3.30 6.84
CA VAL A 127 -1.86 3.91 6.21
C VAL A 127 -1.84 3.56 4.72
N ILE A 128 -1.42 4.51 3.88
CA ILE A 128 -1.24 4.27 2.45
C ILE A 128 0.13 3.61 2.22
N ALA A 129 0.13 2.38 1.73
CA ALA A 129 1.33 1.66 1.34
C ALA A 129 1.65 1.94 -0.14
N SER A 130 2.94 2.17 -0.45
CA SER A 130 3.38 2.33 -1.85
C SER A 130 3.39 1.01 -2.63
N LYS A 131 3.48 -0.12 -1.93
CA LYS A 131 3.36 -1.46 -2.50
C LYS A 131 2.67 -2.39 -1.51
N THR A 132 1.70 -3.16 -2.00
CA THR A 132 1.04 -4.24 -1.30
C THR A 132 1.18 -5.53 -2.09
N GLU A 133 1.16 -6.65 -1.38
CA GLU A 133 1.26 -7.99 -1.96
C GLU A 133 0.08 -8.84 -1.46
N ASP A 134 -0.56 -9.56 -2.37
CA ASP A 134 -1.64 -10.51 -2.09
C ASP A 134 -1.28 -11.86 -2.71
N ASP A 135 -1.33 -12.93 -1.92
CA ASP A 135 -0.93 -14.29 -2.32
C ASP A 135 0.42 -14.40 -3.07
N GLY A 136 1.36 -13.50 -2.78
CA GLY A 136 2.70 -13.45 -3.39
C GLY A 136 2.78 -12.64 -4.69
N GLU A 137 1.67 -12.05 -5.13
CA GLU A 137 1.60 -11.16 -6.27
C GLU A 137 1.56 -9.69 -5.83
N SER A 138 2.21 -8.81 -6.59
CA SER A 138 2.24 -7.37 -6.29
C SER A 138 0.95 -6.69 -6.76
N CYS A 139 0.17 -6.14 -5.84
CA CYS A 139 -1.08 -5.43 -6.14
C CYS A 139 -0.93 -3.91 -6.28
N GLY A 140 0.30 -3.38 -6.26
CA GLY A 140 0.54 -1.94 -6.38
C GLY A 140 0.24 -1.19 -5.08
N ARG A 141 -0.26 0.05 -5.15
CA ARG A 141 -0.58 0.84 -3.94
C ARG A 141 -1.84 0.33 -3.27
N GLY A 142 -1.86 0.34 -1.94
CA GLY A 142 -3.01 -0.11 -1.17
C GLY A 142 -3.09 0.53 0.21
N LEU A 143 -4.16 0.19 0.95
CA LEU A 143 -4.36 0.63 2.32
C LEU A 143 -4.03 -0.52 3.27
N LEU A 144 -3.25 -0.23 4.30
CA LEU A 144 -2.91 -1.19 5.36
C LEU A 144 -3.44 -0.69 6.70
N ALA A 145 -3.98 -1.60 7.50
CA ALA A 145 -4.35 -1.31 8.87
C ALA A 145 -3.10 -1.23 9.74
N ARG A 146 -2.98 -0.17 10.54
CA ARG A 146 -1.91 0.01 11.54
C ARG A 146 -2.26 -0.64 12.87
N GLU A 147 -3.55 -0.85 13.12
CA GLU A 147 -4.08 -1.45 14.33
C GLU A 147 -5.20 -2.45 14.00
N PRO A 148 -5.49 -3.41 14.90
CA PRO A 148 -6.61 -4.33 14.72
C PRO A 148 -7.93 -3.56 14.64
N MET A 149 -8.75 -3.88 13.64
CA MET A 149 -10.02 -3.22 13.38
C MET A 149 -11.19 -4.15 13.67
N ALA A 150 -12.28 -3.60 14.19
CA ALA A 150 -13.52 -4.36 14.40
C ALA A 150 -14.39 -4.34 13.14
N GLU A 151 -15.23 -5.36 12.98
CA GLU A 151 -16.23 -5.37 11.93
C GLU A 151 -17.23 -4.22 12.13
N GLY A 152 -17.54 -3.50 11.04
CA GLY A 152 -18.45 -2.35 11.07
C GLY A 152 -17.83 -1.05 11.60
N GLU A 153 -16.53 -1.03 11.89
CA GLU A 153 -15.83 0.19 12.30
C GLU A 153 -15.74 1.20 11.13
N LEU A 154 -15.95 2.49 11.45
CA LEU A 154 -15.84 3.57 10.46
C LEU A 154 -14.36 3.77 10.07
N LEU A 155 -14.02 3.39 8.84
CA LEU A 155 -12.65 3.52 8.31
C LEU A 155 -12.31 4.96 7.91
N MET A 156 -13.16 5.57 7.08
CA MET A 156 -12.91 6.87 6.46
C MET A 156 -14.24 7.52 6.06
N THR A 157 -14.28 8.85 6.03
CA THR A 157 -15.39 9.63 5.46
C THR A 157 -14.87 10.52 4.34
N ILE A 158 -15.45 10.39 3.15
CA ILE A 158 -15.06 11.14 1.96
C ILE A 158 -16.20 12.13 1.61
N PRO A 159 -15.95 13.44 1.64
CA PRO A 159 -16.89 14.44 1.14
C PRO A 159 -17.23 14.26 -0.33
N LEU A 160 -18.50 14.48 -0.71
CA LEU A 160 -18.96 14.29 -2.09
C LEU A 160 -18.47 15.36 -3.07
N ASP A 161 -18.03 16.51 -2.56
CA ASP A 161 -17.51 17.64 -3.34
C ASP A 161 -16.18 17.32 -4.05
N ILE A 162 -15.38 16.40 -3.50
CA ILE A 162 -14.15 15.91 -4.12
C ILE A 162 -14.37 14.71 -5.05
N CYS A 163 -15.54 14.09 -5.03
CA CYS A 163 -15.86 12.97 -5.90
C CYS A 163 -16.02 13.42 -7.37
N LEU A 164 -15.48 12.63 -8.29
CA LEU A 164 -15.72 12.78 -9.72
C LEU A 164 -17.06 12.14 -10.05
N THR A 165 -18.08 12.95 -10.26
CA THR A 165 -19.45 12.49 -10.55
C THR A 165 -19.94 13.06 -11.87
N ARG A 166 -21.00 12.46 -12.41
CA ARG A 166 -21.69 13.02 -13.57
C ARG A 166 -22.19 14.45 -13.33
N ALA A 167 -22.71 14.75 -12.15
CA ALA A 167 -23.20 16.08 -11.83
C ALA A 167 -22.08 17.13 -11.98
N VAL A 168 -20.90 16.84 -11.43
CA VAL A 168 -19.70 17.68 -11.56
C VAL A 168 -19.26 17.82 -13.02
N SER A 169 -19.34 16.73 -13.79
CA SER A 169 -18.99 16.77 -15.22
C SER A 169 -19.94 17.68 -16.02
N GLN A 170 -21.25 17.65 -15.72
CA GLN A 170 -22.24 18.53 -16.35
C GLN A 170 -22.08 19.98 -15.93
N GLU A 171 -21.70 20.24 -14.70
CA GLU A 171 -21.40 21.60 -14.21
C GLU A 171 -20.21 22.22 -14.96
N LEU A 172 -19.13 21.45 -15.13
CA LEU A 172 -17.89 21.94 -15.73
C LEU A 172 -17.90 21.97 -17.26
N LEU A 173 -18.50 20.97 -17.91
CA LEU A 173 -18.51 20.82 -19.37
C LEU A 173 -19.83 21.24 -20.02
N GLY A 174 -20.87 21.42 -19.22
CA GLY A 174 -22.21 21.76 -19.68
C GLY A 174 -23.00 20.57 -20.21
N LYS A 175 -24.33 20.69 -20.15
CA LYS A 175 -25.27 19.67 -20.64
C LYS A 175 -25.24 19.44 -22.15
N ASN A 176 -24.66 20.37 -22.90
CA ASN A 176 -24.49 20.23 -24.36
C ASN A 176 -23.46 19.14 -24.70
N ILE A 177 -22.40 19.03 -23.90
CA ILE A 177 -21.36 18.00 -24.05
C ILE A 177 -21.78 16.73 -23.32
N ILE A 178 -22.36 16.86 -22.12
CA ILE A 178 -22.78 15.74 -21.27
C ILE A 178 -24.32 15.77 -21.11
N PRO A 179 -25.06 15.25 -22.09
CA PRO A 179 -26.51 15.24 -22.05
C PRO A 179 -27.06 14.28 -20.98
N ASP A 180 -28.32 14.45 -20.60
CA ASP A 180 -28.98 13.70 -19.52
C ASP A 180 -29.20 12.20 -19.82
N TYR A 181 -28.99 11.75 -21.07
CA TYR A 181 -28.99 10.34 -21.45
C TYR A 181 -27.59 9.73 -21.61
N MET A 182 -26.52 10.52 -21.49
CA MET A 182 -25.15 9.99 -21.56
C MET A 182 -24.88 9.05 -20.39
N ASP A 183 -24.22 7.94 -20.70
CA ASP A 183 -23.74 6.99 -19.71
C ASP A 183 -22.82 7.67 -18.68
N GLU A 184 -23.02 7.36 -17.40
CA GLU A 184 -22.30 8.00 -16.30
C GLU A 184 -20.80 7.78 -16.39
N TYR A 185 -20.37 6.61 -16.85
CA TYR A 185 -18.94 6.31 -16.97
C TYR A 185 -18.29 7.09 -18.11
N LEU A 186 -18.98 7.28 -19.23
CA LEU A 186 -18.51 8.17 -20.30
C LEU A 186 -18.39 9.62 -19.81
N ALA A 187 -19.37 10.09 -19.04
CA ALA A 187 -19.34 11.43 -18.46
C ALA A 187 -18.15 11.62 -17.52
N ILE A 188 -17.88 10.65 -16.64
CA ILE A 188 -16.73 10.67 -15.73
C ILE A 188 -15.42 10.53 -16.51
N ALA A 189 -15.35 9.70 -17.54
CA ALA A 189 -14.16 9.57 -18.38
C ALA A 189 -13.80 10.88 -19.08
N LEU A 190 -14.80 11.59 -19.64
CA LEU A 190 -14.60 12.92 -20.25
C LEU A 190 -14.12 13.96 -19.24
N LEU A 191 -14.72 13.96 -18.03
CA LEU A 191 -14.27 14.81 -16.94
C LEU A 191 -12.80 14.51 -16.59
N LEU A 192 -12.44 13.24 -16.42
CA LEU A 192 -11.08 12.82 -16.08
C LEU A 192 -10.07 13.24 -17.16
N MET A 193 -10.41 13.05 -18.43
CA MET A 193 -9.56 13.47 -19.56
C MET A 193 -9.36 15.00 -19.56
N THR A 194 -10.44 15.76 -19.34
CA THR A 194 -10.37 17.22 -19.35
C THR A 194 -9.54 17.75 -18.17
N GLU A 195 -9.74 17.20 -16.98
CA GLU A 195 -8.95 17.55 -15.79
C GLU A 195 -7.48 17.16 -15.95
N ARG A 196 -7.18 16.02 -16.58
CA ARG A 196 -5.80 15.63 -16.88
C ARG A 196 -5.11 16.61 -17.82
N LEU A 197 -5.82 17.16 -18.81
CA LEU A 197 -5.28 18.16 -19.74
C LEU A 197 -4.98 19.51 -19.08
N LYS A 198 -5.73 19.89 -18.04
CA LYS A 198 -5.47 21.11 -17.24
C LYS A 198 -4.16 21.05 -16.44
N GLY A 199 -3.60 19.85 -16.24
CA GLY A 199 -2.33 19.68 -15.56
C GLY A 199 -2.34 20.26 -14.15
N THR A 200 -1.47 21.23 -13.87
CA THR A 200 -1.33 21.84 -12.53
C THR A 200 -2.51 22.71 -12.11
N GLU A 201 -3.37 23.12 -13.05
CA GLU A 201 -4.58 23.90 -12.75
C GLU A 201 -5.75 23.03 -12.27
N SER A 202 -5.65 21.70 -12.41
CA SER A 202 -6.69 20.80 -11.96
C SER A 202 -6.69 20.66 -10.44
N ARG A 203 -7.86 20.87 -9.83
CA ARG A 203 -8.04 20.60 -8.40
C ARG A 203 -7.86 19.13 -8.03
N TRP A 204 -8.00 18.21 -8.98
CA TRP A 204 -7.83 16.76 -8.77
C TRP A 204 -6.44 16.26 -9.14
N LYS A 205 -5.50 17.14 -9.45
CA LYS A 205 -4.14 16.76 -9.84
C LYS A 205 -3.48 15.74 -8.89
N PRO A 206 -3.56 15.89 -7.55
CA PRO A 206 -2.96 14.92 -6.63
C PRO A 206 -3.59 13.53 -6.72
N TYR A 207 -4.91 13.46 -6.99
CA TYR A 207 -5.62 12.21 -7.23
C TYR A 207 -5.30 11.62 -8.61
N ILE A 208 -5.25 12.44 -9.66
CA ILE A 208 -4.96 11.97 -11.03
C ILE A 208 -3.53 11.41 -11.13
N ASP A 209 -2.57 12.02 -10.42
CA ASP A 209 -1.16 11.59 -10.46
C ASP A 209 -0.92 10.21 -9.83
N ILE A 210 -1.80 9.77 -8.94
CA ILE A 210 -1.72 8.45 -8.32
C ILE A 210 -2.52 7.39 -9.10
N LEU A 211 -3.29 7.75 -10.12
CA LEU A 211 -4.03 6.72 -10.85
C LEU A 211 -3.07 5.73 -11.50
N PRO A 212 -3.41 4.42 -11.47
CA PRO A 212 -2.56 3.42 -12.08
C PRO A 212 -2.46 3.66 -13.59
N THR A 213 -1.30 3.34 -14.14
CA THR A 213 -1.07 3.41 -15.58
C THR A 213 -1.71 2.21 -16.26
N THR A 214 -1.89 2.29 -17.58
CA THR A 214 -2.41 1.16 -18.36
C THR A 214 -1.53 -0.08 -18.23
N GLN A 215 -0.22 0.10 -18.04
CA GLN A 215 0.73 -0.98 -17.82
C GLN A 215 0.53 -1.65 -16.45
N ASP A 216 0.17 -0.89 -15.42
CA ASP A 216 -0.05 -1.41 -14.07
C ASP A 216 -1.30 -2.30 -14.00
N VAL A 217 -2.34 -1.98 -14.78
CA VAL A 217 -3.63 -2.68 -14.74
C VAL A 217 -3.74 -3.77 -15.82
N TYR A 218 -2.90 -3.71 -16.84
CA TYR A 218 -2.82 -4.65 -17.97
C TYR A 218 -4.19 -5.13 -18.49
N PRO A 219 -5.08 -4.21 -18.90
CA PRO A 219 -6.45 -4.56 -19.27
C PRO A 219 -6.50 -5.37 -20.58
N SER A 220 -7.52 -6.21 -20.74
CA SER A 220 -7.61 -7.16 -21.86
C SER A 220 -7.59 -6.52 -23.26
N TYR A 221 -7.97 -5.25 -23.39
CA TYR A 221 -7.89 -4.54 -24.67
C TYR A 221 -6.44 -4.22 -25.11
N THR A 222 -5.45 -4.30 -24.21
CA THR A 222 -4.03 -4.16 -24.56
C THR A 222 -3.35 -5.48 -24.86
N TRP A 223 -4.05 -6.60 -24.73
CA TRP A 223 -3.49 -7.92 -24.96
C TRP A 223 -3.29 -8.19 -26.45
N THR A 224 -2.30 -9.01 -26.75
CA THR A 224 -2.07 -9.57 -28.08
C THR A 224 -3.15 -10.59 -28.43
N GLU A 225 -3.31 -10.89 -29.72
CA GLU A 225 -4.25 -11.92 -30.18
C GLU A 225 -3.92 -13.30 -29.60
N GLU A 226 -2.63 -13.59 -29.37
CA GLU A 226 -2.15 -14.84 -28.77
C GLU A 226 -2.61 -14.97 -27.30
N GLU A 227 -2.47 -13.91 -26.51
CA GLU A 227 -2.94 -13.86 -25.12
C GLU A 227 -4.47 -13.93 -25.05
N LEU A 228 -5.18 -13.23 -25.92
CA LEU A 228 -6.64 -13.30 -26.00
C LEU A 228 -7.09 -14.71 -26.35
N ASN A 229 -6.37 -15.42 -27.22
CA ASN A 229 -6.68 -16.80 -27.59
C ASN A 229 -6.58 -17.78 -26.40
N LEU A 230 -5.82 -17.47 -25.35
CA LEU A 230 -5.79 -18.27 -24.11
C LEU A 230 -7.14 -18.27 -23.40
N LEU A 231 -7.97 -17.24 -23.62
CA LEU A 231 -9.30 -17.14 -23.03
C LEU A 231 -10.37 -17.92 -23.82
N LYS A 232 -10.03 -18.57 -24.94
CA LYS A 232 -10.99 -19.35 -25.75
C LYS A 232 -11.75 -20.36 -24.90
N GLY A 233 -13.08 -20.28 -24.93
CA GLY A 233 -13.97 -21.16 -24.15
C GLY A 233 -14.34 -20.60 -22.77
N SER A 234 -13.75 -19.48 -22.34
CA SER A 234 -14.21 -18.73 -21.19
C SER A 234 -15.35 -17.77 -21.56
N PRO A 235 -16.21 -17.36 -20.61
CA PRO A 235 -17.29 -16.41 -20.87
C PRO A 235 -16.81 -14.99 -21.18
N ILE A 236 -15.52 -14.70 -21.03
CA ILE A 236 -14.92 -13.37 -21.28
C ILE A 236 -14.23 -13.27 -22.65
N TYR A 237 -14.27 -14.35 -23.44
CA TYR A 237 -13.74 -14.37 -24.80
C TYR A 237 -14.80 -13.86 -25.79
N TYR A 238 -14.58 -12.66 -26.33
CA TYR A 238 -15.45 -12.00 -27.30
C TYR A 238 -14.65 -11.45 -28.48
#